data_AF-A0A818WL84-F1
#
_entry.id   AF-A0A818WL84-F1
#
_cell.length_a   1.000
_cell.length_b   1.000
_cell.length_c   1.000
_cell.angle_alpha   90.00
_cell.angle_beta   90.00
_cell.angle_gamma   90.00
#
_symmetry.space_group_name_H-M   'P 1'
#
loop_
_entity.id
_entity.type
_entity.pdbx_description
1 polymer ?
#
loop_
_entity_poly.entity_id
_entity_poly.type
_entity_poly.pdbx_seq_one_letter_code
_entity_poly.pdbx_strand_id
1 'polypeptide(L)'
;MVPIIELFKPSKPMKHIPTSTFIFLLSLNTYNSFVLYGILPSLTTYSLLPYGQKVFYYFCLLNPLSYSISLLVSVKWSTLSVRMTIIGTIIGSIIAVFIIIIATQSPCPWWADTLHGALIMLAVWFVMTIIIAYLRITTGNLIKGEWLEEKGMFYFGITVQLGLFMGAVPVYLLINVFNMFIDRKPCQIYCVT
;
A
#
# COMPACT_ATOMS: atom_id res chain seq x y z
N MET A 1 -7.43 -1.45 -34.43
CA MET A 1 -7.58 -2.50 -33.39
C MET A 1 -6.32 -3.35 -33.42
N VAL A 2 -5.33 -3.03 -32.60
CA VAL A 2 -4.18 -3.90 -32.40
C VAL A 2 -4.69 -5.12 -31.62
N PRO A 3 -4.52 -6.36 -32.11
CA PRO A 3 -5.04 -7.53 -31.42
C PRO A 3 -4.36 -7.62 -30.03
N ILE A 4 -5.19 -7.70 -28.99
CA ILE A 4 -4.80 -7.81 -27.56
C ILE A 4 -3.78 -8.96 -27.33
N ILE A 5 -3.73 -9.91 -28.26
CA ILE A 5 -2.85 -11.08 -28.27
C ILE A 5 -1.37 -10.71 -28.45
N GLU A 6 -1.02 -9.64 -29.18
CA GLU A 6 0.39 -9.22 -29.32
C GLU A 6 0.94 -8.53 -28.05
N LEU A 7 0.04 -7.99 -27.22
CA LEU A 7 0.38 -7.37 -25.93
C LEU A 7 0.76 -8.41 -24.86
N PHE A 8 0.40 -9.68 -25.08
CA PHE A 8 0.73 -10.82 -24.21
C PHE A 8 1.80 -11.72 -24.83
N LYS A 9 2.56 -11.22 -25.81
CA LYS A 9 3.73 -11.94 -26.31
C LYS A 9 4.73 -12.08 -25.15
N PRO A 10 5.12 -13.30 -24.75
CA PRO A 10 6.08 -13.47 -23.67
C PRO A 10 7.34 -12.72 -24.05
N SER A 11 7.77 -11.82 -23.15
CA SER A 11 9.04 -11.12 -23.28
C SER A 11 10.15 -12.13 -23.48
N LYS A 12 11.08 -11.79 -24.39
CA LYS A 12 12.31 -12.52 -24.73
C LYS A 12 12.86 -13.35 -23.56
N PRO A 13 13.44 -14.54 -23.82
CA PRO A 13 13.99 -15.40 -22.76
C PRO A 13 14.95 -14.56 -21.91
N MET A 14 14.51 -14.27 -20.70
CA MET A 14 15.17 -13.32 -19.82
C MET A 14 16.29 -14.02 -19.05
N LYS A 15 17.29 -13.21 -18.76
CA LYS A 15 18.59 -13.63 -18.26
C LYS A 15 18.41 -14.15 -16.84
N HIS A 16 18.68 -15.44 -16.61
CA HIS A 16 18.52 -16.09 -15.30
C HIS A 16 18.99 -15.17 -14.15
N ILE A 17 18.04 -14.56 -13.44
CA ILE A 17 18.33 -13.71 -12.29
C ILE A 17 18.97 -14.59 -11.20
N PRO A 18 20.00 -14.11 -10.49
CA PRO A 18 20.57 -14.86 -9.37
C PRO A 18 19.55 -15.04 -8.25
N THR A 19 19.56 -16.20 -7.61
CA THR A 19 18.66 -16.55 -6.50
C THR A 19 18.63 -15.49 -5.39
N SER A 20 19.74 -14.79 -5.16
CA SER A 20 19.83 -13.68 -4.19
C SER A 20 18.88 -12.52 -4.52
N THR A 21 18.82 -12.09 -5.78
CA THR A 21 17.92 -11.03 -6.23
C THR A 21 16.46 -11.46 -6.14
N PHE A 22 16.18 -12.74 -6.41
CA PHE A 22 14.83 -13.29 -6.26
C PHE A 22 14.34 -13.24 -4.81
N ILE A 23 15.16 -13.73 -3.87
CA ILE A 23 14.87 -13.65 -2.43
C ILE A 23 14.72 -12.19 -1.99
N PHE A 24 15.58 -11.30 -2.48
CA PHE A 24 15.50 -9.87 -2.18
C PHE A 24 14.17 -9.23 -2.65
N LEU A 25 13.71 -9.54 -3.86
CA LEU A 25 12.43 -9.05 -4.39
C LEU A 25 11.24 -9.60 -3.60
N LEU A 26 11.29 -10.87 -3.19
CA LEU A 26 10.29 -11.47 -2.31
C LEU A 26 10.24 -10.81 -0.93
N SER A 27 11.39 -10.49 -0.35
CA SER A 27 11.49 -9.74 0.92
C SER A 27 10.89 -8.32 0.77
N LEU A 28 11.19 -7.62 -0.32
CA LEU A 28 10.58 -6.32 -0.61
C LEU A 28 9.05 -6.43 -0.78
N ASN A 29 8.55 -7.46 -1.47
CA ASN A 29 7.12 -7.68 -1.59
C ASN A 29 6.48 -7.95 -0.22
N THR A 30 7.12 -8.77 0.62
CA THR A 30 6.67 -9.05 1.99
C THR A 30 6.53 -7.76 2.79
N TYR A 31 7.55 -6.90 2.76
CA TYR A 31 7.52 -5.60 3.44
C TYR A 31 6.42 -4.67 2.89
N ASN A 32 6.30 -4.56 1.57
CA ASN A 32 5.26 -3.74 0.95
C ASN A 32 3.85 -4.23 1.29
N SER A 33 3.63 -5.55 1.33
CA SER A 33 2.36 -6.15 1.77
C SER A 33 2.10 -5.96 3.26
N PHE A 34 3.14 -6.06 4.09
CA PHE A 34 3.07 -5.77 5.52
C PHE A 34 2.58 -4.35 5.80
N VAL A 35 3.08 -3.35 5.07
CA VAL A 35 2.64 -1.97 5.21
C VAL A 35 1.21 -1.78 4.67
N LEU A 36 0.98 -2.14 3.40
CA LEU A 36 -0.27 -1.80 2.71
C LEU A 36 -1.50 -2.59 3.18
N TYR A 37 -1.31 -3.86 3.55
CA TYR A 37 -2.42 -4.74 3.94
C TYR A 37 -2.40 -5.16 5.40
N GLY A 38 -1.25 -5.08 6.06
CA GLY A 38 -1.14 -5.37 7.49
C GLY A 38 -1.46 -4.13 8.32
N ILE A 39 -0.55 -3.16 8.32
CA ILE A 39 -0.62 -2.01 9.23
C ILE A 39 -1.70 -1.00 8.83
N LEU A 40 -1.61 -0.50 7.60
CA LEU A 40 -2.37 0.67 7.19
C LEU A 40 -3.90 0.49 7.26
N PRO A 41 -4.50 -0.64 6.84
CA PRO A 41 -5.96 -0.79 6.86
C PRO A 41 -6.57 -0.55 8.25
N SER A 42 -5.94 -1.04 9.31
CA SER A 42 -6.38 -0.85 10.69
C SER A 42 -6.24 0.61 11.17
N LEU A 43 -5.33 1.38 10.58
CA LEU A 43 -5.09 2.80 10.92
C LEU A 43 -5.90 3.78 10.05
N THR A 44 -6.63 3.30 9.05
CA THR A 44 -7.47 4.15 8.18
C THR A 44 -8.49 4.95 8.97
N THR A 45 -9.16 4.33 9.95
CA THR A 45 -10.18 5.00 10.78
C THR A 45 -9.54 6.07 11.65
N TYR A 46 -8.47 5.76 12.37
CA TYR A 46 -7.77 6.69 13.25
C TYR A 46 -7.15 7.89 12.51
N SER A 47 -6.72 7.69 11.26
CA SER A 47 -6.11 8.77 10.47
C SER A 47 -7.12 9.62 9.69
N LEU A 48 -8.29 9.08 9.31
CA LEU A 48 -9.24 9.79 8.44
C LEU A 48 -10.49 10.32 9.16
N LEU A 49 -11.01 9.62 10.18
CA LEU A 49 -12.18 10.10 10.93
C LEU A 49 -11.98 11.46 11.60
N PRO A 50 -10.77 11.83 12.09
CA PRO A 50 -10.56 13.17 12.65
C PRO A 50 -10.75 14.34 11.67
N TYR A 51 -10.80 14.07 10.36
CA TYR A 51 -11.07 15.07 9.33
C TYR A 51 -12.53 15.06 8.87
N GLY A 52 -13.34 14.13 9.39
CA GLY A 52 -14.79 14.04 9.17
C GLY A 52 -15.23 12.75 8.49
N GLN A 53 -16.47 12.33 8.76
CA GLN A 53 -17.05 11.09 8.22
C GLN A 53 -17.12 11.08 6.68
N LYS A 54 -17.39 12.24 6.06
CA LYS A 54 -17.40 12.37 4.59
C LYS A 54 -16.04 12.06 3.98
N VAL A 55 -14.95 12.43 4.66
CA VAL A 55 -13.58 12.17 4.19
C VAL A 55 -13.30 10.67 4.15
N PHE A 56 -13.64 9.96 5.22
CA PHE A 56 -13.53 8.50 5.26
C PHE A 56 -14.39 7.83 4.17
N TYR A 57 -15.61 8.30 3.95
CA TYR A 57 -16.46 7.81 2.86
C TYR A 57 -15.82 8.02 1.47
N TYR A 58 -15.29 9.22 1.19
CA TYR A 58 -14.60 9.48 -0.08
C TYR A 58 -13.34 8.62 -0.24
N PHE A 59 -12.58 8.39 0.83
CA PHE A 59 -11.45 7.47 0.79
C PHE A 59 -11.87 6.06 0.38
N CYS A 60 -12.96 5.52 0.96
CA CYS A 60 -13.48 4.21 0.59
C CYS A 60 -13.85 4.09 -0.89
N LEU A 61 -14.31 5.19 -1.51
CA LEU A 61 -14.59 5.25 -2.95
C LEU A 61 -13.32 5.38 -3.80
N LEU A 62 -12.35 6.18 -3.35
CA LEU A 62 -11.11 6.45 -4.08
C LEU A 62 -10.08 5.32 -3.98
N ASN A 63 -10.11 4.54 -2.90
CA ASN A 63 -9.13 3.50 -2.65
C ASN A 63 -9.17 2.39 -3.73
N PRO A 64 -10.32 1.81 -4.12
CA PRO A 64 -10.39 0.88 -5.25
C PRO A 64 -9.90 1.49 -6.57
N LEU A 65 -10.21 2.78 -6.82
CA LEU A 65 -9.75 3.49 -8.03
C LEU A 65 -8.22 3.61 -8.08
N SER A 66 -7.58 3.76 -6.91
CA SER A 66 -6.11 3.79 -6.79
C SER A 66 -5.47 2.51 -7.33
N TYR A 67 -6.03 1.35 -7.01
CA TYR A 67 -5.53 0.07 -7.51
C TYR A 67 -5.69 -0.06 -9.04
N SER A 68 -6.82 0.35 -9.58
CA SER A 68 -7.06 0.38 -11.03
C SER A 68 -6.07 1.31 -11.75
N ILE A 69 -5.81 2.49 -11.20
CA ILE A 69 -4.80 3.42 -11.75
C ILE A 69 -3.41 2.79 -11.71
N SER A 70 -3.06 2.13 -10.60
CA SER A 70 -1.76 1.46 -10.46
C SER A 70 -1.54 0.40 -11.52
N LEU A 71 -2.58 -0.35 -11.87
CA LEU A 71 -2.55 -1.31 -12.97
C LEU A 71 -2.31 -0.63 -14.32
N LEU A 72 -3.05 0.44 -14.62
CA LEU A 72 -2.87 1.20 -15.88
C LEU A 72 -1.45 1.77 -16.01
N VAL A 73 -0.92 2.32 -14.92
CA VAL A 73 0.46 2.82 -14.84
C VAL A 73 1.46 1.67 -15.07
N SER A 74 1.21 0.49 -14.47
CA SER A 74 2.07 -0.68 -14.66
C SER A 74 2.07 -1.22 -16.08
N VAL A 75 0.97 -1.12 -16.83
CA VAL A 75 0.94 -1.54 -18.24
C VAL A 75 1.86 -0.64 -19.08
N LYS A 76 1.84 0.67 -18.81
CA LYS A 76 2.68 1.65 -19.54
C LYS A 76 4.16 1.57 -19.15
N TRP A 77 4.45 1.37 -17.86
CA TRP A 77 5.80 1.29 -17.31
C TRP A 77 6.08 -0.08 -16.70
N SER A 78 6.00 -1.12 -17.53
CA SER A 78 6.15 -2.52 -17.08
C SER A 78 7.58 -2.87 -16.64
N THR A 79 8.59 -2.17 -17.17
CA THR A 79 10.01 -2.46 -16.91
C THR A 79 10.56 -1.62 -15.75
N LEU A 80 10.37 -2.09 -14.52
CA LEU A 80 11.02 -1.49 -13.35
C LEU A 80 12.35 -2.17 -13.04
N SER A 81 13.41 -1.37 -12.86
CA SER A 81 14.66 -1.90 -12.30
C SER A 81 14.53 -2.12 -10.79
N VAL A 82 15.27 -3.08 -10.24
CA VAL A 82 15.34 -3.34 -8.78
C VAL A 82 15.61 -2.07 -7.98
N ARG A 83 16.45 -1.16 -8.50
CA ARG A 83 16.77 0.13 -7.86
C ARG A 83 15.54 1.03 -7.75
N MET A 84 14.72 1.09 -8.79
CA MET A 84 13.48 1.87 -8.76
C MET A 84 12.48 1.27 -7.76
N THR A 85 12.45 -0.06 -7.61
CA THR A 85 11.59 -0.72 -6.63
C THR A 85 11.98 -0.33 -5.20
N ILE A 86 13.29 -0.29 -4.92
CA ILE A 86 13.83 0.14 -3.62
C ILE A 86 13.45 1.60 -3.34
N ILE A 87 13.71 2.50 -4.29
CA ILE A 87 13.40 3.93 -4.12
C ILE A 87 11.91 4.15 -3.87
N GLY A 88 11.05 3.49 -4.66
CA GLY A 88 9.61 3.57 -4.46
C GLY A 88 9.18 3.02 -3.09
N THR A 89 9.79 1.93 -2.63
CA THR A 89 9.51 1.34 -1.31
C THR A 89 9.90 2.31 -0.20
N ILE A 90 11.04 3.01 -0.32
CA ILE A 90 11.48 4.04 0.63
C ILE A 90 10.49 5.20 0.65
N ILE A 91 10.11 5.74 -0.52
CA ILE A 91 9.14 6.83 -0.62
C ILE A 91 7.81 6.42 0.02
N GLY A 92 7.30 5.24 -0.31
CA GLY A 92 6.09 4.70 0.29
C GLY A 92 6.21 4.51 1.80
N SER A 93 7.36 4.05 2.30
CA SER A 93 7.60 3.92 3.74
C SER A 93 7.59 5.26 4.48
N ILE A 94 8.14 6.32 3.88
CA ILE A 94 8.12 7.67 4.46
C ILE A 94 6.67 8.15 4.59
N ILE A 95 5.86 7.95 3.54
CA ILE A 95 4.45 8.31 3.55
C ILE A 95 3.67 7.45 4.57
N ALA A 96 3.99 6.16 4.67
CA ALA A 96 3.39 5.27 5.66
C ALA A 96 3.65 5.73 7.10
N VAL A 97 4.91 6.09 7.41
CA VAL A 97 5.30 6.61 8.72
C VAL A 97 4.55 7.91 9.02
N PHE A 98 4.40 8.80 8.04
CA PHE A 98 3.60 10.01 8.20
C PHE A 98 2.13 9.67 8.56
N ILE A 99 1.50 8.73 7.87
CA ILE A 99 0.13 8.28 8.18
C ILE A 99 0.04 7.69 9.59
N ILE A 100 1.02 6.88 10.00
CA ILE A 100 1.08 6.27 11.34
C ILE A 100 1.18 7.37 12.41
N ILE A 101 2.03 8.38 12.21
CA ILE A 101 2.17 9.51 13.14
C ILE A 101 0.82 10.23 13.30
N ILE A 102 0.12 10.54 12.20
CA ILE A 102 -1.21 11.16 12.25
C ILE A 102 -2.21 10.28 13.00
N ALA A 103 -2.21 8.96 12.75
CA ALA A 103 -3.08 8.03 13.46
C ALA A 103 -2.82 8.01 14.97
N THR A 104 -1.55 8.08 15.41
CA THR A 104 -1.20 8.12 16.84
C THR A 104 -1.63 9.41 17.53
N GLN A 105 -1.85 10.49 16.78
CA GLN A 105 -2.35 11.77 17.32
C GLN A 105 -3.89 11.83 17.40
N SER A 106 -4.61 10.77 17.01
CA SER A 106 -6.05 10.68 17.24
C SER A 106 -6.37 10.81 18.73
N PRO A 107 -7.32 11.68 19.16
CA PRO A 107 -8.45 12.21 18.39
C PRO A 107 -8.25 13.60 17.77
N CYS A 108 -7.15 14.30 18.04
CA CYS A 108 -6.89 15.68 17.57
C CYS A 108 -5.56 15.78 16.81
N PRO A 109 -5.44 15.15 15.62
CA PRO A 109 -4.25 15.29 14.79
C PRO A 109 -4.10 16.71 14.25
N TRP A 110 -2.92 17.00 13.70
CA TRP A 110 -2.67 18.28 13.04
C TRP A 110 -3.66 18.54 11.91
N TRP A 111 -4.22 19.75 11.86
CA TRP A 111 -5.26 20.19 10.93
C TRP A 111 -6.59 19.42 11.02
N ALA A 112 -6.89 18.81 12.17
CA ALA A 112 -8.18 18.19 12.44
C ALA A 112 -9.35 19.15 12.14
N ASP A 113 -10.46 18.59 11.65
CA ASP A 113 -11.70 19.30 11.32
C ASP A 113 -11.56 20.48 10.31
N THR A 114 -10.44 20.57 9.58
CA THR A 114 -10.25 21.54 8.49
C THR A 114 -10.39 20.91 7.10
N LEU A 115 -10.95 21.68 6.14
CA LEU A 115 -11.07 21.22 4.74
C LEU A 115 -9.70 20.95 4.09
N HIS A 116 -8.70 21.77 4.42
CA HIS A 116 -7.33 21.60 3.89
C HIS A 116 -6.71 20.29 4.38
N GLY A 117 -6.80 19.99 5.68
CA GLY A 117 -6.32 18.72 6.24
C GLY A 117 -7.01 17.51 5.61
N ALA A 118 -8.33 17.58 5.41
CA ALA A 118 -9.10 16.53 4.75
C ALA A 118 -8.59 16.22 3.33
N LEU A 119 -8.39 17.23 2.50
CA LEU A 119 -7.92 17.06 1.12
C LEU A 119 -6.47 16.52 1.07
N ILE A 120 -5.59 17.02 1.93
CA ILE A 120 -4.20 16.56 2.03
C ILE A 120 -4.17 15.08 2.42
N MET A 121 -4.93 14.68 3.43
CA MET A 121 -4.94 13.29 3.90
C MET A 121 -5.50 12.33 2.85
N LEU A 122 -6.55 12.72 2.12
CA LEU A 122 -7.04 11.93 0.98
C LEU A 122 -5.97 11.77 -0.10
N ALA A 123 -5.28 12.85 -0.47
CA ALA A 123 -4.21 12.80 -1.46
C ALA A 123 -3.04 11.93 -1.01
N VAL A 124 -2.62 12.04 0.25
CA VAL A 124 -1.56 11.24 0.85
C VAL A 124 -1.89 9.75 0.80
N TRP A 125 -3.08 9.36 1.25
CA TRP A 125 -3.55 7.98 1.22
C TRP A 125 -3.64 7.45 -0.22
N PHE A 126 -4.19 8.25 -1.13
CA PHE A 126 -4.34 7.89 -2.53
C PHE A 126 -2.99 7.64 -3.22
N VAL A 127 -2.05 8.57 -3.07
CA VAL A 127 -0.70 8.47 -3.63
C VAL A 127 0.05 7.28 -3.02
N MET A 128 -0.06 7.09 -1.71
CA MET A 128 0.55 5.94 -1.02
C MET A 128 0.07 4.61 -1.59
N THR A 129 -1.25 4.42 -1.69
CA THR A 129 -1.84 3.20 -2.26
C THR A 129 -1.36 2.99 -3.69
N ILE A 130 -1.32 4.05 -4.51
CA ILE A 130 -0.85 3.93 -5.90
C ILE A 130 0.60 3.47 -5.96
N ILE A 131 1.50 4.10 -5.19
CA ILE A 131 2.93 3.77 -5.21
C ILE A 131 3.15 2.31 -4.80
N ILE A 132 2.60 1.87 -3.67
CA ILE A 132 2.83 0.51 -3.19
C ILE A 132 2.16 -0.54 -4.07
N ALA A 133 0.93 -0.28 -4.54
CA ALA A 133 0.25 -1.20 -5.46
C ALA A 133 1.03 -1.35 -6.77
N TYR A 134 1.52 -0.24 -7.34
CA TYR A 134 2.37 -0.26 -8.54
C TYR A 134 3.67 -1.07 -8.32
N LEU A 135 4.35 -0.87 -7.20
CA LEU A 135 5.58 -1.62 -6.87
C LEU A 135 5.32 -3.13 -6.77
N ARG A 136 4.18 -3.53 -6.21
CA ARG A 136 3.81 -4.94 -6.09
C ARG A 136 3.46 -5.56 -7.43
N ILE A 137 2.71 -4.85 -8.28
CA ILE A 137 2.37 -5.33 -9.63
C ILE A 137 3.64 -5.51 -10.46
N THR A 138 4.53 -4.51 -10.46
CA THR A 138 5.78 -4.56 -11.23
C THR A 138 6.74 -5.63 -10.70
N THR A 139 6.83 -5.82 -9.37
CA THR A 139 7.60 -6.93 -8.77
C THR A 139 7.02 -8.29 -9.12
N GLY A 140 5.69 -8.44 -9.11
CA GLY A 140 5.02 -9.66 -9.54
C GLY A 140 5.25 -9.97 -11.02
N ASN A 141 5.21 -8.96 -11.89
CA ASN A 141 5.52 -9.13 -13.31
C ASN A 141 6.98 -9.56 -13.54
N LEU A 142 7.92 -9.00 -12.77
CA LEU A 142 9.33 -9.38 -12.82
C LEU A 142 9.54 -10.84 -12.38
N ILE A 143 8.90 -11.25 -11.28
CA ILE A 143 8.97 -12.64 -10.79
C ILE A 143 8.35 -13.61 -11.82
N LYS A 144 7.22 -13.24 -12.42
CA LYS A 144 6.53 -14.05 -13.43
C LYS A 144 7.42 -14.33 -14.65
N GLY A 145 8.15 -13.32 -15.12
CA GLY A 145 8.98 -13.43 -16.32
C GLY A 145 10.26 -14.25 -16.14
N GLU A 146 10.70 -14.46 -14.90
CA GLU A 146 12.05 -14.96 -14.58
C GLU A 146 12.05 -16.38 -13.97
N TRP A 147 11.03 -16.71 -13.16
CA TRP A 147 10.93 -18.00 -12.47
C TRP A 147 9.66 -18.73 -12.90
N LEU A 148 9.81 -19.74 -13.79
CA LEU A 148 8.82 -20.77 -14.16
C LEU A 148 7.42 -20.44 -13.64
N GLU A 149 6.62 -19.77 -14.47
CA GLU A 149 5.45 -18.94 -14.14
C GLU A 149 4.66 -19.36 -12.88
N GLU A 150 4.40 -20.65 -12.72
CA GLU A 150 3.65 -21.24 -11.60
C GLU A 150 4.38 -21.16 -10.24
N LYS A 151 5.67 -21.52 -10.18
CA LYS A 151 6.41 -21.58 -8.90
C LYS A 151 6.71 -20.18 -8.37
N GLY A 152 7.09 -19.24 -9.24
CA GLY A 152 7.39 -17.86 -8.85
C GLY A 152 6.18 -17.15 -8.26
N MET A 153 5.02 -17.28 -8.90
CA MET A 153 3.77 -16.67 -8.44
C MET A 153 3.24 -17.32 -7.15
N PHE A 154 3.47 -18.62 -6.95
CA PHE A 154 3.13 -19.28 -5.69
C PHE A 154 3.91 -18.68 -4.50
N TYR A 155 5.23 -18.52 -4.63
CA TYR A 155 6.04 -17.88 -3.58
C TYR A 155 5.68 -16.41 -3.38
N PHE A 156 5.36 -15.68 -4.46
CA PHE A 156 4.85 -14.32 -4.36
C PHE A 156 3.57 -14.28 -3.51
N GLY A 157 2.61 -15.16 -3.77
CA GLY A 157 1.38 -15.28 -2.97
C GLY A 157 1.66 -15.56 -1.48
N ILE A 158 2.55 -16.50 -1.17
CA ILE A 158 2.97 -16.79 0.20
C ILE A 158 3.51 -15.53 0.89
N THR A 159 4.42 -14.81 0.24
CA THR A 159 5.01 -13.59 0.83
C THR A 159 4.01 -12.48 1.09
N VAL A 160 2.98 -12.33 0.25
CA VAL A 160 1.90 -11.37 0.50
C VAL A 160 1.14 -11.72 1.77
N GLN A 161 0.77 -12.99 1.94
CA GLN A 161 0.02 -13.45 3.11
C GLN A 161 0.85 -13.39 4.39
N LEU A 162 2.14 -13.73 4.31
CA LEU A 162 3.08 -13.57 5.42
C LEU A 162 3.18 -12.09 5.84
N GLY A 163 3.34 -11.17 4.88
CA GLY A 163 3.39 -9.74 5.17
C GLY A 163 2.12 -9.25 5.86
N LEU A 164 0.94 -9.61 5.34
CA LEU A 164 -0.35 -9.26 5.93
C LEU A 164 -0.46 -9.78 7.37
N PHE A 165 -0.15 -11.05 7.60
CA PHE A 165 -0.22 -11.65 8.94
C PHE A 165 0.75 -10.95 9.91
N MET A 166 1.99 -10.71 9.48
CA MET A 166 3.00 -10.04 10.29
C MET A 166 2.62 -8.60 10.64
N GLY A 167 1.85 -7.90 9.80
CA GLY A 167 1.44 -6.51 10.07
C GLY A 167 0.12 -6.40 10.83
N ALA A 168 -0.86 -7.24 10.49
CA ALA A 168 -2.19 -7.19 11.07
C ALA A 168 -2.19 -7.62 12.55
N VAL A 169 -1.45 -8.69 12.90
CA VAL A 169 -1.46 -9.21 14.28
C VAL A 169 -0.89 -8.19 15.29
N PRO A 170 0.31 -7.59 15.08
CA PRO A 170 0.84 -6.62 16.02
C PRO A 170 -0.02 -5.37 16.12
N VAL A 171 -0.53 -4.84 15.00
CA VAL A 171 -1.37 -3.65 15.00
C VAL A 171 -2.72 -3.91 15.66
N TYR A 172 -3.30 -5.08 15.47
CA TYR A 172 -4.50 -5.51 16.18
C TYR A 172 -4.29 -5.52 17.70
N LEU A 173 -3.18 -6.11 18.18
CA LEU A 173 -2.84 -6.12 19.60
C LEU A 173 -2.65 -4.69 20.13
N LEU A 174 -1.94 -3.85 19.38
CA LEU A 174 -1.67 -2.45 19.72
C LEU A 174 -2.96 -1.64 19.90
N ILE A 175 -3.91 -1.84 19.01
CA ILE A 175 -5.19 -1.14 19.01
C ILE A 175 -6.14 -1.72 20.07
N ASN A 176 -6.39 -3.03 20.08
CA ASN A 176 -7.49 -3.61 20.86
C ASN A 176 -7.09 -4.04 22.28
N VAL A 177 -5.84 -4.48 22.47
CA VAL A 177 -5.38 -4.96 23.78
C VAL A 177 -4.72 -3.81 24.55
N PHE A 178 -3.78 -3.12 23.90
CA PHE A 178 -3.07 -2.01 24.54
C PHE A 178 -3.83 -0.68 24.51
N ASN A 179 -4.91 -0.56 23.72
CA ASN A 179 -5.74 0.65 23.62
C ASN A 179 -4.91 1.92 23.37
N MET A 180 -3.84 1.82 22.57
CA MET A 180 -2.94 2.95 22.30
C MET A 180 -3.56 4.00 21.36
N PHE A 181 -4.62 3.64 20.64
CA PHE A 181 -5.32 4.52 19.73
C PHE A 181 -6.73 4.81 20.23
N ILE A 182 -7.11 6.08 20.21
CA ILE A 182 -8.44 6.54 20.64
C ILE A 182 -9.28 6.79 19.39
N ASP A 183 -10.38 6.05 19.25
CA ASP A 183 -11.33 6.22 18.15
C ASP A 183 -12.20 7.47 18.35
N ARG A 184 -12.45 8.20 17.27
CA ARG A 184 -13.50 9.23 17.23
C ARG A 184 -14.86 8.59 17.07
N LYS A 185 -15.74 8.77 18.05
CA LYS A 185 -17.15 8.38 18.00
C LYS A 185 -17.96 9.44 17.24
N PRO A 186 -19.00 9.03 16.49
CA PRO A 186 -19.92 9.98 15.87
C PRO A 186 -20.61 10.84 16.93
N CYS A 187 -20.92 12.08 16.56
CA CYS A 187 -21.67 13.03 17.40
C CYS A 187 -21.00 13.43 18.73
N GLN A 188 -19.66 13.36 18.81
CA GLN A 188 -18.89 13.91 19.92
C GLN A 188 -17.91 14.98 19.40
N ILE A 189 -17.83 16.11 20.11
CA ILE A 189 -16.86 17.18 19.83
C ILE A 189 -15.58 16.85 20.60
N TYR A 190 -14.49 16.61 19.88
CA TYR A 190 -13.20 16.28 20.49
C TYR A 190 -12.29 17.50 20.57
N CYS A 191 -12.11 18.20 19.44
CA CYS A 191 -11.23 19.35 19.36
C CYS A 191 -12.09 20.61 19.37
N VAL A 192 -12.05 21.33 20.49
CA VAL A 192 -12.55 22.70 20.58
C VAL A 192 -11.36 23.58 20.21
N THR A 193 -11.41 24.22 19.04
CA THR A 193 -10.49 25.33 18.72
C THR A 193 -10.72 26.50 19.66
#